data_AF-A0A935NYT0-F1
#
_entry.id   AF-A0A935NYT0-F1
#
_cell.length_a   1.000
_cell.length_b   1.000
_cell.length_c   1.000
_cell.angle_alpha   90.00
_cell.angle_beta   90.00
_cell.angle_gamma   90.00
#
_symmetry.space_group_name_H-M   'P 1'
#
loop_
_entity.id
_entity.type
_entity.pdbx_description
1 polymer ?
#
loop_
_entity_poly.entity_id
_entity_poly.type
_entity_poly.pdbx_seq_one_letter_code
_entity_poly.pdbx_strand_id
1 'polypeptide(L)'
;MRFLRYVSLVDAVVAIMVLFVVLLPPRTMRVVWAASAEPERLALALAEARVIDDQQNPTRDGTLVAELARRLGRSGFHDWAAETGARGALATDKAPTQWRALLAASIAYVDRLEPPPALAYAQRALAACEAARATDERVCPSWEEVRMDFYTRHLEAGVASGIDARKDPHGFRRAGEAALRSIRVKDLAAPAATPAPTAVPAPAATPAPTAVPAPVPTPVPSAATPAVPPAQAPAAPR
;
A
#
# COMPACT_ATOMS: atom_id res chain seq x y z
N MET A 1 -34.86 58.55 -42.00
CA MET A 1 -33.89 57.47 -41.73
C MET A 1 -32.59 58.08 -41.18
N ARG A 2 -32.37 58.08 -39.87
CA ARG A 2 -31.05 58.35 -39.23
C ARG A 2 -31.17 58.21 -37.70
N PHE A 3 -31.23 56.99 -37.19
CA PHE A 3 -31.20 56.71 -35.74
C PHE A 3 -30.45 55.41 -35.39
N LEU A 4 -29.47 55.01 -36.23
CA LEU A 4 -28.79 53.70 -36.10
C LEU A 4 -27.26 53.79 -36.24
N ARG A 5 -26.65 54.84 -35.70
CA ARG A 5 -25.18 54.97 -35.69
C ARG A 5 -24.69 55.61 -34.41
N TYR A 6 -24.91 54.97 -33.26
CA TYR A 6 -24.07 55.06 -32.05
C TYR A 6 -24.62 54.07 -31.01
N VAL A 7 -24.77 52.80 -31.40
CA VAL A 7 -24.61 51.75 -30.39
C VAL A 7 -23.11 51.72 -30.14
N SER A 8 -22.69 52.23 -28.99
CA SER A 8 -21.28 52.23 -28.60
C SER A 8 -20.78 50.80 -28.65
N LEU A 9 -19.56 50.58 -29.15
CA LEU A 9 -18.93 49.26 -29.15
C LEU A 9 -18.96 48.62 -27.74
N VAL A 10 -19.00 49.45 -26.70
CA VAL A 10 -19.20 49.04 -25.30
C VAL A 10 -20.54 48.36 -25.08
N ASP A 11 -21.66 48.87 -25.61
CA ASP A 11 -22.98 48.24 -25.46
C ASP A 11 -23.03 46.87 -26.16
N ALA A 12 -22.35 46.73 -27.30
CA ALA A 12 -22.27 45.44 -27.99
C ALA A 12 -21.49 44.41 -27.15
N VAL A 13 -20.39 44.81 -26.50
CA VAL A 13 -19.61 43.95 -25.61
C VAL A 13 -20.42 43.56 -24.37
N VAL A 14 -21.13 44.51 -23.76
CA VAL A 14 -22.00 44.24 -22.59
C VAL A 14 -23.13 43.29 -22.97
N ALA A 15 -23.79 43.52 -24.11
CA ALA A 15 -24.85 42.63 -24.59
C ALA A 15 -24.34 41.20 -24.83
N ILE A 16 -23.15 41.03 -25.42
CA ILE A 16 -22.53 39.72 -25.62
C ILE A 16 -22.20 39.05 -24.28
N MET A 17 -21.69 39.80 -23.30
CA MET A 17 -21.35 39.24 -22.00
C MET A 17 -22.60 38.78 -21.24
N VAL A 18 -23.66 39.59 -21.24
CA VAL A 18 -24.96 39.23 -20.63
C VAL A 18 -25.57 38.03 -21.36
N LEU A 19 -25.49 38.00 -22.69
CA LEU A 19 -25.95 36.86 -23.49
C LEU A 19 -25.23 35.58 -23.08
N PHE A 20 -23.90 35.63 -22.90
CA PHE A 20 -23.13 34.47 -22.40
C PHE A 20 -23.56 34.05 -21.00
N VAL A 21 -23.76 34.98 -20.07
CA VAL A 21 -24.19 34.66 -18.69
C VAL A 21 -25.58 34.02 -18.67
N VAL A 22 -26.49 34.43 -19.56
CA VAL A 22 -27.87 33.91 -19.62
C VAL A 22 -27.94 32.57 -20.38
N LEU A 23 -27.17 32.40 -21.46
CA LEU A 23 -27.15 31.15 -22.24
C LEU A 23 -26.28 30.07 -21.63
N LEU A 24 -25.30 30.43 -20.79
CA LEU A 24 -24.56 29.43 -20.04
C LEU A 24 -25.53 28.80 -19.02
N PRO A 25 -25.81 27.49 -19.13
CA PRO A 25 -26.65 26.82 -18.15
C PRO A 25 -26.04 27.05 -16.76
N PRO A 26 -26.86 27.34 -15.73
CA PRO A 26 -26.34 27.52 -14.39
C PRO A 26 -25.50 26.29 -14.07
N ARG A 27 -24.23 26.50 -13.72
CA ARG A 27 -23.36 25.44 -13.21
C ARG A 27 -23.94 25.01 -11.87
N THR A 28 -25.04 24.25 -11.89
CA THR A 28 -25.46 23.48 -10.74
C THR A 28 -24.35 22.46 -10.56
N MET A 29 -23.39 22.78 -9.70
CA MET A 29 -22.54 21.76 -9.10
C MET A 29 -23.48 20.87 -8.31
N ARG A 30 -24.06 19.88 -9.00
CA ARG A 30 -24.66 18.75 -8.31
C ARG A 30 -23.47 18.05 -7.68
N VAL A 31 -23.30 18.26 -6.37
CA VAL A 31 -22.55 17.34 -5.53
C VAL A 31 -23.37 16.06 -5.55
N VAL A 32 -23.23 15.29 -6.63
CA VAL A 32 -23.57 13.88 -6.61
C VAL A 32 -22.65 13.36 -5.53
N TRP A 33 -23.21 13.05 -4.36
CA TRP A 33 -22.51 12.29 -3.34
C TRP A 33 -21.80 11.18 -4.09
N ALA A 34 -20.46 11.25 -4.13
CA ALA A 34 -19.66 10.29 -4.85
C ALA A 34 -20.19 8.94 -4.44
N ALA A 35 -20.81 8.23 -5.39
CA ALA A 35 -21.34 6.90 -5.17
C ALA A 35 -20.26 6.18 -4.38
N SER A 36 -20.58 5.79 -3.14
CA SER A 36 -19.62 5.33 -2.12
C SER A 36 -18.52 4.55 -2.82
N ALA A 37 -17.36 5.19 -3.04
CA ALA A 37 -16.34 4.58 -3.86
C ALA A 37 -16.05 3.22 -3.21
N GLU A 38 -16.19 2.14 -3.98
CA GLU A 38 -15.93 0.81 -3.44
C GLU A 38 -14.57 0.87 -2.73
N PRO A 39 -14.49 0.46 -1.45
CA PRO A 39 -13.33 0.73 -0.61
C PRO A 39 -12.03 0.23 -1.24
N GLU A 40 -12.10 -0.82 -2.06
CA GLU A 40 -10.99 -1.33 -2.84
C GLU A 40 -10.51 -0.38 -3.94
N ARG A 41 -11.42 0.25 -4.70
CA ARG A 41 -11.06 1.23 -5.74
C ARG A 41 -10.39 2.46 -5.15
N LEU A 42 -10.92 2.96 -4.03
CA LEU A 42 -10.31 4.09 -3.32
C LEU A 42 -8.91 3.70 -2.81
N ALA A 43 -8.76 2.51 -2.25
CA ALA A 43 -7.48 2.08 -1.72
C ALA A 43 -6.44 1.77 -2.82
N LEU A 44 -6.87 1.31 -4.00
CA LEU A 44 -6.02 1.19 -5.18
C LEU A 44 -5.56 2.58 -5.66
N ALA A 45 -6.47 3.53 -5.81
CA ALA A 45 -6.14 4.90 -6.22
C ALA A 45 -5.19 5.59 -5.23
N LEU A 46 -5.37 5.37 -3.91
CA LEU A 46 -4.45 5.87 -2.90
C LEU A 46 -3.07 5.21 -2.97
N ALA A 47 -3.00 3.91 -3.25
CA ALA A 47 -1.72 3.22 -3.43
C ALA A 47 -0.98 3.74 -4.67
N GLU A 48 -1.70 3.95 -5.78
CA GLU A 48 -1.16 4.55 -7.01
C GLU A 48 -0.63 5.97 -6.76
N ALA A 49 -1.42 6.81 -6.08
CA ALA A 49 -1.01 8.17 -5.73
C ALA A 49 0.28 8.20 -4.90
N ARG A 50 0.44 7.29 -3.93
CA ARG A 50 1.67 7.18 -3.13
C ARG A 50 2.87 6.75 -3.96
N VAL A 51 2.69 5.83 -4.91
CA VAL A 51 3.78 5.44 -5.82
C VAL A 51 4.18 6.62 -6.71
N ILE A 52 3.22 7.40 -7.21
CA ILE A 52 3.49 8.61 -8.02
C ILE A 52 4.25 9.66 -7.20
N ASP A 53 3.82 9.93 -5.97
CA ASP A 53 4.49 10.87 -5.06
C ASP A 53 5.93 10.44 -4.78
N ASP A 54 6.15 9.14 -4.53
CA ASP A 54 7.47 8.58 -4.28
C ASP A 54 8.40 8.55 -5.50
N GLN A 55 7.90 8.74 -6.73
CA GLN A 55 8.76 8.77 -7.93
C GLN A 55 9.83 9.86 -7.88
N GLN A 56 9.55 10.95 -7.15
CA GLN A 56 10.46 12.09 -6.96
C GLN A 56 11.50 11.86 -5.84
N ASN A 57 11.32 10.81 -5.03
CA ASN A 57 12.19 10.51 -3.91
C ASN A 57 13.48 9.81 -4.39
N PRO A 58 14.68 10.30 -4.02
CA PRO A 58 15.95 9.65 -4.41
C PRO A 58 16.11 8.24 -3.85
N THR A 59 15.44 7.90 -2.76
CA THR A 59 15.54 6.60 -2.07
C THR A 59 14.28 5.76 -2.22
N ARG A 60 13.55 5.91 -3.35
CA ARG A 60 12.25 5.28 -3.67
C ARG A 60 11.91 4.04 -2.84
N ASP A 61 10.74 4.02 -2.24
CA ASP A 61 10.34 2.92 -1.36
C ASP A 61 9.70 1.75 -2.11
N GLY A 62 10.43 0.62 -2.17
CA GLY A 62 9.92 -0.64 -2.71
C GLY A 62 8.69 -1.19 -1.99
N THR A 63 8.39 -0.74 -0.76
CA THR A 63 7.15 -1.14 -0.06
C THR A 63 5.89 -0.63 -0.77
N LEU A 64 5.93 0.58 -1.33
CA LEU A 64 4.80 1.22 -1.99
C LEU A 64 4.47 0.52 -3.31
N VAL A 65 5.51 0.19 -4.09
CA VAL A 65 5.40 -0.65 -5.29
C VAL A 65 4.78 -1.99 -4.95
N ALA A 66 5.28 -2.66 -3.90
CA ALA A 66 4.79 -3.98 -3.50
C ALA A 66 3.32 -3.95 -3.02
N GLU A 67 2.90 -2.86 -2.37
CA GLU A 67 1.51 -2.66 -1.97
C GLU A 67 0.60 -2.42 -3.19
N LEU A 68 1.02 -1.58 -4.14
CA LEU A 68 0.26 -1.33 -5.37
C LEU A 68 0.11 -2.62 -6.20
N ALA A 69 1.21 -3.34 -6.44
CA ALA A 69 1.19 -4.59 -7.19
C ALA A 69 0.27 -5.65 -6.54
N ARG A 70 0.30 -5.81 -5.21
CA ARG A 70 -0.61 -6.73 -4.50
C ARG A 70 -2.08 -6.30 -4.59
N ARG A 71 -2.38 -5.01 -4.62
CA ARG A 71 -3.75 -4.51 -4.80
C ARG A 71 -4.26 -4.76 -6.22
N LEU A 72 -3.42 -4.51 -7.22
CA LEU A 72 -3.72 -4.84 -8.61
C LEU A 72 -3.99 -6.34 -8.78
N GLY A 73 -3.15 -7.20 -8.21
CA GLY A 73 -3.33 -8.65 -8.26
C GLY A 73 -4.63 -9.12 -7.60
N ARG A 74 -4.95 -8.63 -6.40
CA ARG A 74 -6.24 -8.94 -5.73
C ARG A 74 -7.48 -8.47 -6.51
N SER A 75 -7.32 -7.41 -7.30
CA SER A 75 -8.40 -6.88 -8.15
C SER A 75 -8.50 -7.60 -9.51
N GLY A 76 -7.71 -8.64 -9.74
CA GLY A 76 -7.67 -9.40 -10.99
C GLY A 76 -6.84 -8.78 -12.11
N PHE A 77 -6.18 -7.63 -11.87
CA PHE A 77 -5.32 -6.96 -12.85
C PHE A 77 -3.89 -7.55 -12.83
N HIS A 78 -3.76 -8.85 -13.07
CA HIS A 78 -2.50 -9.57 -12.91
C HIS A 78 -1.39 -9.08 -13.85
N ASP A 79 -1.71 -8.71 -15.10
CA ASP A 79 -0.72 -8.17 -16.04
C ASP A 79 -0.14 -6.84 -15.52
N TRP A 80 -1.00 -5.93 -15.04
CA TRP A 80 -0.57 -4.65 -14.46
C TRP A 80 0.17 -4.86 -13.13
N ALA A 81 -0.22 -5.84 -12.33
CA ALA A 81 0.50 -6.20 -11.10
C ALA A 81 1.94 -6.63 -11.41
N ALA A 82 2.12 -7.49 -12.44
CA ALA A 82 3.43 -7.97 -12.86
C ALA A 82 4.28 -6.84 -13.44
N GLU A 83 3.72 -6.01 -14.31
CA GLU A 83 4.40 -4.83 -14.88
C GLU A 83 4.80 -3.82 -13.81
N THR A 84 3.90 -3.52 -12.87
CA THR A 84 4.14 -2.60 -11.75
C THR A 84 5.26 -3.12 -10.86
N GLY A 85 5.21 -4.39 -10.45
CA GLY A 85 6.26 -5.01 -9.65
C GLY A 85 7.60 -5.03 -10.37
N ALA A 86 7.63 -5.43 -11.65
CA ALA A 86 8.84 -5.53 -12.45
C ALA A 86 9.50 -4.17 -12.70
N ARG A 87 8.74 -3.16 -13.13
CA ARG A 87 9.24 -1.80 -13.33
C ARG A 87 9.62 -1.14 -12.03
N GLY A 88 8.79 -1.30 -11.00
CA GLY A 88 9.07 -0.76 -9.68
C GLY A 88 10.34 -1.32 -9.07
N ALA A 89 10.61 -2.62 -9.25
CA ALA A 89 11.86 -3.24 -8.81
C ALA A 89 13.12 -2.69 -9.50
N LEU A 90 13.01 -2.28 -10.76
CA LEU A 90 14.07 -1.56 -11.47
C LEU A 90 14.21 -0.12 -10.97
N ALA A 91 13.07 0.53 -10.70
CA ALA A 91 13.01 1.89 -10.19
C ALA A 91 13.56 2.04 -8.77
N THR A 92 13.54 0.97 -7.97
CA THR A 92 13.99 0.94 -6.56
C THR A 92 15.33 0.21 -6.42
N ASP A 93 16.18 0.16 -7.45
CA ASP A 93 17.43 -0.62 -7.47
C ASP A 93 18.43 -0.29 -6.36
N LYS A 94 18.42 0.96 -5.90
CA LYS A 94 19.27 1.46 -4.80
C LYS A 94 18.56 1.47 -3.46
N ALA A 95 17.27 1.11 -3.43
CA ALA A 95 16.49 1.17 -2.22
C ALA A 95 16.74 -0.06 -1.35
N PRO A 96 16.89 0.10 -0.02
CA PRO A 96 17.03 -1.04 0.89
C PRO A 96 15.80 -1.96 0.85
N THR A 97 14.63 -1.43 0.46
CA THR A 97 13.37 -2.17 0.32
C THR A 97 13.13 -2.75 -1.08
N GLN A 98 14.11 -2.74 -2.00
CA GLN A 98 13.98 -3.28 -3.36
C GLN A 98 13.43 -4.71 -3.38
N TRP A 99 13.87 -5.54 -2.43
CA TRP A 99 13.44 -6.94 -2.31
C TRP A 99 11.91 -7.09 -2.25
N ARG A 100 11.18 -6.10 -1.70
CA ARG A 100 9.71 -6.13 -1.64
C ARG A 100 9.08 -5.97 -3.02
N ALA A 101 9.61 -5.06 -3.84
CA ALA A 101 9.15 -4.86 -5.21
C ALA A 101 9.45 -6.09 -6.07
N LEU A 102 10.64 -6.68 -5.91
CA LEU A 102 11.02 -7.94 -6.59
C LEU A 102 10.10 -9.10 -6.18
N LEU A 103 9.83 -9.27 -4.89
CA LEU A 103 8.93 -10.31 -4.40
C LEU A 103 7.50 -10.12 -4.91
N ALA A 104 7.00 -8.87 -4.94
CA ALA A 104 5.68 -8.57 -5.49
C ALA A 104 5.60 -8.88 -6.99
N ALA A 105 6.67 -8.59 -7.75
CA ALA A 105 6.76 -8.99 -9.16
C ALA A 105 6.67 -10.51 -9.31
N SER A 106 7.44 -11.25 -8.51
CA SER A 106 7.41 -12.72 -8.49
C SER A 106 6.01 -13.27 -8.26
N ILE A 107 5.32 -12.79 -7.22
CA ILE A 107 3.95 -13.23 -6.88
C ILE A 107 2.99 -12.94 -8.05
N ALA A 108 3.08 -11.75 -8.65
CA ALA A 108 2.23 -11.41 -9.79
C ALA A 108 2.47 -12.31 -11.02
N TYR A 109 3.70 -12.79 -11.25
CA TYR A 109 3.97 -13.80 -12.28
C TYR A 109 3.43 -15.19 -11.92
N VAL A 110 3.40 -15.55 -10.63
CA VAL A 110 2.74 -16.78 -10.16
C VAL A 110 1.24 -16.71 -10.43
N ASP A 111 0.59 -15.57 -10.15
CA ASP A 111 -0.83 -15.37 -10.42
C ASP A 111 -1.17 -15.50 -11.92
N ARG A 112 -0.22 -15.16 -12.80
CA ARG A 112 -0.32 -15.33 -14.27
C ARG A 112 0.02 -16.74 -14.76
N LEU A 113 0.33 -17.66 -13.83
CA LEU A 113 0.82 -19.01 -14.12
C LEU A 113 2.04 -18.98 -15.05
N GLU A 114 3.00 -18.09 -14.75
CA GLU A 114 4.30 -17.96 -15.45
C GLU A 114 5.45 -18.25 -14.47
N PRO A 115 5.74 -19.53 -14.13
CA PRO A 115 6.70 -19.86 -13.08
C PRO A 115 8.16 -19.46 -13.36
N PRO A 116 8.72 -19.59 -14.58
CA PRO A 116 10.10 -19.21 -14.83
C PRO A 116 10.43 -17.73 -14.52
N PRO A 117 9.67 -16.73 -15.00
CA PRO A 117 9.91 -15.35 -14.59
C PRO A 117 9.63 -15.14 -13.10
N ALA A 118 8.61 -15.81 -12.53
CA ALA A 118 8.37 -15.74 -11.09
C ALA A 118 9.57 -16.19 -10.26
N LEU A 119 10.20 -17.31 -10.62
CA LEU A 119 11.40 -17.83 -9.97
C LEU A 119 12.57 -16.86 -10.08
N ALA A 120 12.81 -16.30 -11.28
CA ALA A 120 13.89 -15.34 -11.48
C ALA A 120 13.74 -14.10 -10.58
N TYR A 121 12.52 -13.58 -10.43
CA TYR A 121 12.24 -12.48 -9.50
C TYR A 121 12.35 -12.89 -8.03
N ALA A 122 11.95 -14.11 -7.67
CA ALA A 122 12.07 -14.64 -6.30
C ALA A 122 13.53 -14.74 -5.87
N GLN A 123 14.40 -15.31 -6.72
CA GLN A 123 15.83 -15.42 -6.45
C GLN A 123 16.50 -14.05 -6.29
N ARG A 124 16.14 -13.08 -7.14
CA ARG A 124 16.59 -11.69 -7.01
C ARG A 124 16.09 -11.03 -5.72
N ALA A 125 14.83 -11.30 -5.34
CA ALA A 125 14.26 -10.78 -4.09
C ALA A 125 15.00 -11.31 -2.86
N LEU A 126 15.28 -12.63 -2.83
CA LEU A 126 16.04 -13.27 -1.76
C LEU A 126 17.46 -12.68 -1.66
N ALA A 127 18.18 -12.59 -2.78
CA ALA A 127 19.52 -12.00 -2.80
C ALA A 127 19.52 -10.52 -2.36
N ALA A 128 18.54 -9.72 -2.78
CA ALA A 128 18.41 -8.33 -2.36
C ALA A 128 18.07 -8.20 -0.86
N CYS A 129 17.26 -9.11 -0.32
CA CYS A 129 16.95 -9.17 1.11
C CYS A 129 18.21 -9.52 1.93
N GLU A 130 18.98 -10.53 1.52
CA GLU A 130 20.22 -10.93 2.19
C GLU A 130 21.25 -9.78 2.21
N ALA A 131 21.41 -9.10 1.07
CA ALA A 131 22.28 -7.93 0.95
C ALA A 131 21.82 -6.76 1.84
N ALA A 132 20.51 -6.49 1.89
CA ALA A 132 19.95 -5.48 2.76
C ALA A 132 20.13 -5.82 4.24
N ARG A 133 19.90 -7.09 4.63
CA ARG A 133 20.08 -7.59 6.01
C ARG A 133 21.53 -7.47 6.47
N ALA A 134 22.49 -7.73 5.60
CA ALA A 134 23.91 -7.58 5.91
C ALA A 134 24.27 -6.12 6.30
N THR A 135 23.47 -5.14 5.87
CA THR A 135 23.64 -3.73 6.21
C THR A 135 22.79 -3.33 7.42
N ASP A 136 21.51 -3.70 7.43
CA ASP A 136 20.57 -3.45 8.52
C ASP A 136 19.52 -4.57 8.60
N GLU A 137 19.55 -5.33 9.69
CA GLU A 137 18.62 -6.44 9.95
C GLU A 137 17.14 -6.01 9.96
N ARG A 138 16.86 -4.74 10.28
CA ARG A 138 15.48 -4.23 10.34
C ARG A 138 14.84 -4.11 8.96
N VAL A 139 15.65 -3.97 7.91
CA VAL A 139 15.18 -3.81 6.52
C VAL A 139 14.67 -5.13 5.96
N CYS A 140 15.40 -6.22 6.19
CA CYS A 140 14.95 -7.57 5.90
C CYS A 140 15.13 -8.48 7.11
N PRO A 141 14.08 -8.62 7.94
CA PRO A 141 14.12 -9.50 9.10
C PRO A 141 14.40 -10.96 8.71
N SER A 142 15.06 -11.71 9.59
CA SER A 142 15.41 -13.13 9.35
C SER A 142 14.21 -14.02 8.95
N TRP A 143 13.03 -13.77 9.51
CA TRP A 143 11.82 -14.54 9.17
C TRP A 143 11.31 -14.26 7.74
N GLU A 144 11.57 -13.07 7.19
CA GLU A 144 11.23 -12.73 5.80
C GLU A 144 12.14 -13.48 4.83
N GLU A 145 13.45 -13.52 5.12
CA GLU A 145 14.43 -14.29 4.35
C GLU A 145 14.06 -15.78 4.29
N VAL A 146 13.80 -16.39 5.46
CA VAL A 146 13.40 -17.79 5.53
C VAL A 146 12.14 -18.03 4.70
N ARG A 147 11.12 -17.17 4.82
CA ARG A 147 9.89 -17.28 4.01
C ARG A 147 10.18 -17.22 2.51
N MET A 148 11.06 -16.32 2.08
CA MET A 148 11.45 -16.18 0.67
C MET A 148 12.28 -17.36 0.17
N ASP A 149 13.16 -17.93 1.00
CA ASP A 149 13.92 -19.14 0.66
C ASP A 149 12.98 -20.34 0.43
N PHE A 150 12.05 -20.60 1.36
CA PHE A 150 11.02 -21.64 1.18
C PHE A 150 10.19 -21.41 -0.09
N TYR A 151 9.75 -20.18 -0.35
CA TYR A 151 9.02 -19.83 -1.56
C TYR A 151 9.85 -20.04 -2.84
N THR A 152 11.12 -19.66 -2.83
CA THR A 152 12.03 -19.82 -3.97
C THR A 152 12.27 -21.28 -4.28
N ARG A 153 12.55 -22.12 -3.26
CA ARG A 153 12.71 -23.57 -3.44
C ARG A 153 11.46 -24.25 -3.96
N HIS A 154 10.28 -23.81 -3.53
CA HIS A 154 9.00 -24.30 -4.04
C HIS A 154 8.87 -24.03 -5.55
N LEU A 155 9.15 -22.79 -5.99
CA LEU A 155 9.13 -22.42 -7.40
C LEU A 155 10.20 -23.16 -8.21
N GLU A 156 11.41 -23.29 -7.67
CA GLU A 156 12.52 -23.99 -8.31
C GLU A 156 12.16 -25.45 -8.60
N ALA A 157 11.64 -26.16 -7.61
CA ALA A 157 11.20 -27.54 -7.78
C ALA A 157 10.03 -27.67 -8.77
N GLY A 158 9.08 -26.73 -8.72
CA GLY A 158 8.00 -26.67 -9.70
C GLY A 158 8.53 -26.47 -11.13
N VAL A 159 9.44 -25.52 -11.35
CA VAL A 159 10.07 -25.27 -12.67
C VAL A 159 10.89 -26.48 -13.11
N ALA A 160 11.68 -27.07 -12.22
CA ALA A 160 12.51 -28.24 -12.50
C ALA A 160 11.70 -29.49 -12.87
N SER A 161 10.44 -29.59 -12.43
CA SER A 161 9.55 -30.70 -12.80
C SER A 161 9.15 -30.71 -14.28
N GLY A 162 9.29 -29.58 -14.98
CA GLY A 162 8.85 -29.42 -16.37
C GLY A 162 7.33 -29.38 -16.57
N ILE A 163 6.54 -29.35 -15.48
CA ILE A 163 5.09 -29.25 -15.55
C ILE A 163 4.69 -27.82 -15.96
N ASP A 164 3.89 -27.71 -17.02
CA ASP A 164 3.30 -26.45 -17.45
C ASP A 164 2.18 -26.04 -16.48
N ALA A 165 2.44 -25.00 -15.66
CA ALA A 165 1.49 -24.51 -14.66
C ALA A 165 0.16 -24.01 -15.26
N ARG A 166 0.12 -23.65 -16.55
CA ARG A 166 -1.13 -23.25 -17.23
C ARG A 166 -2.01 -24.45 -17.57
N LYS A 167 -1.40 -25.62 -17.77
CA LYS A 167 -2.11 -26.86 -18.12
C LYS A 167 -2.41 -27.71 -16.90
N ASP A 168 -1.47 -27.78 -15.95
CA ASP A 168 -1.61 -28.54 -14.71
C ASP A 168 -1.09 -27.75 -13.49
N PRO A 169 -1.86 -26.75 -13.01
CA PRO A 169 -1.47 -25.97 -11.84
C PRO A 169 -1.38 -26.82 -10.56
N HIS A 170 -2.18 -27.89 -10.47
CA HIS A 170 -2.16 -28.79 -9.32
C HIS A 170 -0.94 -29.70 -9.31
N GLY A 171 -0.52 -30.22 -10.47
CA GLY A 171 0.73 -30.95 -10.64
C GLY A 171 1.94 -30.10 -10.31
N PHE A 172 1.99 -28.87 -10.84
CA PHE A 172 3.07 -27.92 -10.54
C PHE A 172 3.17 -27.68 -9.02
N ARG A 173 2.04 -27.38 -8.36
CA ARG A 173 2.00 -27.16 -6.91
C ARG A 173 2.46 -28.39 -6.13
N ARG A 174 2.02 -29.59 -6.52
CA ARG A 174 2.46 -30.84 -5.87
C ARG A 174 3.95 -31.08 -6.02
N ALA A 175 4.54 -30.78 -7.18
CA ALA A 175 5.98 -30.89 -7.41
C ALA A 175 6.75 -29.93 -6.49
N GLY A 176 6.31 -28.67 -6.39
CA GLY A 176 6.89 -27.71 -5.45
C GLY A 176 6.75 -28.12 -3.99
N GLU A 177 5.59 -28.63 -3.57
CA GLU A 177 5.36 -29.12 -2.20
C GLU A 177 6.24 -30.33 -1.85
N ALA A 178 6.50 -31.22 -2.81
CA ALA A 178 7.34 -32.40 -2.61
C ALA A 178 8.77 -32.02 -2.21
N ALA A 179 9.33 -30.95 -2.79
CA ALA A 179 10.67 -30.46 -2.46
C ALA A 179 10.76 -29.80 -1.08
N LEU A 180 9.66 -29.25 -0.56
CA LEU A 180 9.65 -28.71 0.80
C LEU A 180 9.64 -29.82 1.86
N ARG A 181 9.04 -30.98 1.55
CA ARG A 181 9.00 -32.13 2.47
C ARG A 181 10.37 -32.81 2.64
N SER A 182 11.29 -32.64 1.69
CA SER A 182 12.67 -33.13 1.83
C SER A 182 13.51 -32.33 2.82
N ILE A 183 13.03 -31.16 3.28
CA ILE A 183 13.61 -30.43 4.42
C ILE A 183 13.20 -31.15 5.71
N ARG A 184 13.68 -32.39 5.86
CA ARG A 184 13.79 -33.02 7.17
C ARG A 184 14.92 -32.33 7.91
N VAL A 185 14.73 -32.17 9.22
CA VAL A 185 15.65 -31.64 10.24
C VAL A 185 16.98 -32.44 10.30
N LYS A 186 17.72 -32.50 9.19
CA LYS A 186 19.02 -33.15 9.08
C LYS A 186 20.16 -32.14 8.89
N ASP A 187 19.85 -30.93 8.42
CA ASP A 187 20.85 -29.89 8.15
C ASP A 187 20.85 -28.73 9.17
N LEU A 188 20.14 -28.87 10.29
CA LEU A 188 20.49 -28.08 11.47
C LEU A 188 21.79 -28.68 12.02
N ALA A 189 22.92 -28.12 11.59
CA ALA A 189 24.16 -28.23 12.35
C ALA A 189 23.81 -28.02 13.83
N ALA A 190 24.18 -28.98 14.67
CA ALA A 190 23.80 -29.00 16.08
C ALA A 190 24.03 -27.61 16.70
N PRO A 191 23.02 -27.00 17.35
CA PRO A 191 23.25 -25.77 18.08
C PRO A 191 24.39 -26.00 19.06
N ALA A 192 25.38 -25.09 19.04
CA ALA A 192 26.47 -25.09 20.00
C ALA A 192 25.89 -25.23 21.41
N ALA A 193 26.52 -26.11 22.22
CA ALA A 193 26.01 -26.51 23.52
C ALA A 193 25.53 -25.31 24.35
N THR A 194 24.22 -25.31 24.67
CA THR A 194 23.62 -24.39 25.62
C THR A 194 24.39 -24.46 26.94
N PRO A 195 24.92 -23.35 27.48
CA PRO A 195 25.55 -23.37 28.79
C PRO A 195 24.54 -23.85 29.83
N ALA A 196 25.01 -24.66 30.78
CA ALA A 196 24.18 -25.24 31.83
C ALA A 196 23.39 -24.14 32.57
N PRO A 197 22.09 -24.37 32.87
CA PRO A 197 21.27 -23.35 33.51
C PRO A 197 21.87 -22.97 34.87
N THR A 198 22.19 -21.69 35.02
CA THR A 198 22.49 -21.09 36.33
C THR A 198 21.25 -21.22 37.20
N ALA A 199 21.43 -21.72 38.43
CA ALA A 199 20.33 -21.91 39.37
C ALA A 199 19.53 -20.60 39.55
N VAL A 200 18.22 -20.70 39.35
CA VAL A 200 17.27 -19.58 39.53
C VAL A 200 17.20 -19.26 41.04
N PRO A 201 17.42 -18.00 41.47
CA PRO A 201 17.23 -17.63 42.86
C PRO A 201 15.77 -17.82 43.28
N ALA A 202 15.57 -18.28 44.51
CA ALA A 202 14.24 -18.52 45.09
C ALA A 202 13.36 -17.26 45.02
N PRO A 203 12.06 -17.38 44.66
CA PRO A 203 11.18 -16.24 44.52
C PRO A 203 10.98 -15.53 45.87
N ALA A 204 11.21 -14.21 45.86
CA ALA A 204 10.89 -13.33 46.98
C ALA A 204 9.36 -13.22 47.18
N ALA A 205 8.95 -13.17 48.44
CA ALA A 205 7.53 -13.17 48.84
C ALA A 205 6.73 -12.04 48.18
N THR A 206 5.54 -12.40 47.68
CA THR A 206 4.57 -11.49 47.06
C THR A 206 4.07 -10.45 48.07
N PRO A 207 4.16 -9.13 47.79
CA PRO A 207 3.57 -8.12 48.66
C PRO A 207 2.05 -8.14 48.59
N ALA A 208 1.40 -7.81 49.72
CA ALA A 208 -0.04 -7.75 49.88
C ALA A 208 -0.68 -6.69 48.97
N PRO A 209 -1.92 -6.91 48.47
CA PRO A 209 -2.57 -6.00 47.54
C PRO A 209 -2.89 -4.65 48.19
N THR A 210 -2.43 -3.58 47.55
CA THR A 210 -2.77 -2.19 47.88
C THR A 210 -4.25 -1.93 47.53
N ALA A 211 -4.99 -1.32 48.45
CA ALA A 211 -6.39 -0.99 48.28
C ALA A 211 -6.63 -0.06 47.07
N VAL A 212 -7.69 -0.36 46.30
CA VAL A 212 -8.13 0.42 45.14
C VAL A 212 -8.77 1.73 45.62
N PRO A 213 -8.33 2.91 45.13
CA PRO A 213 -8.95 4.18 45.50
C PRO A 213 -10.37 4.31 44.90
N ALA A 214 -11.24 4.96 45.68
CA ALA A 214 -12.64 5.21 45.31
C ALA A 214 -12.77 6.12 44.08
N PRO A 215 -13.80 5.93 43.24
CA PRO A 215 -13.99 6.73 42.03
C PRO A 215 -14.30 8.20 42.34
N VAL A 216 -13.65 9.09 41.60
CA VAL A 216 -13.90 10.54 41.61
C VAL A 216 -15.21 10.83 40.88
N PRO A 217 -16.12 11.67 41.43
CA PRO A 217 -17.38 12.02 40.77
C PRO A 217 -17.15 12.85 39.50
N THR A 218 -17.94 12.54 38.48
CA THR A 218 -17.96 13.23 37.18
C THR A 218 -18.53 14.65 37.30
N PRO A 219 -17.87 15.69 36.76
CA PRO A 219 -18.41 17.05 36.78
C PRO A 219 -19.63 17.20 35.87
N VAL A 220 -20.63 17.93 36.37
CA VAL A 220 -21.86 18.30 35.65
C VAL A 220 -21.54 19.40 34.61
N PRO A 221 -22.02 19.28 33.35
CA PRO A 221 -21.76 20.29 32.32
C PRO A 221 -22.47 21.62 32.64
N SER A 222 -21.68 22.70 32.63
CA SER A 222 -22.14 24.08 32.79
C SER A 222 -22.88 24.56 31.54
N ALA A 223 -24.04 25.19 31.73
CA ALA A 223 -24.93 25.67 30.68
C ALA A 223 -24.23 26.64 29.71
N ALA A 224 -24.49 26.45 28.42
CA ALA A 224 -24.01 27.29 27.33
C ALA A 224 -24.69 28.67 27.32
N THR A 225 -23.87 29.72 27.23
CA THR A 225 -24.30 31.11 27.04
C THR A 225 -24.99 31.28 25.67
N PRO A 226 -26.12 32.03 25.57
CA PRO A 226 -26.76 32.31 24.28
C PRO A 226 -25.88 33.21 23.40
N ALA A 227 -25.79 32.87 22.11
CA ALA A 227 -25.07 33.63 21.10
C ALA A 227 -25.75 34.99 20.83
N VAL A 228 -24.91 36.03 20.74
CA VAL A 228 -25.26 37.40 20.34
C VAL A 228 -25.54 37.42 18.83
N PRO A 229 -26.66 38.01 18.35
CA PRO A 229 -26.93 38.14 16.92
C PRO A 229 -26.02 39.19 16.26
N PRO A 230 -25.62 39.00 14.99
CA PRO A 230 -24.74 39.94 14.28
C PRO A 230 -25.46 41.26 13.95
N ALA A 231 -24.72 42.35 14.09
CA ALA A 231 -25.14 43.71 13.80
C ALA A 231 -25.48 43.91 12.31
N GLN A 232 -26.60 44.58 12.04
CA GLN A 232 -27.00 45.03 10.71
C GLN A 232 -26.08 46.16 10.23
N ALA A 233 -25.58 46.03 8.99
CA ALA A 233 -24.80 47.06 8.32
C ALA A 233 -25.71 48.21 7.81
N PRO A 234 -25.24 49.47 7.83
CA PRO A 234 -26.06 50.62 7.45
C PRO A 234 -26.26 50.73 5.94
N ALA A 235 -27.48 51.10 5.55
CA ALA A 235 -27.87 51.39 4.18
C ALA A 235 -27.17 52.66 3.65
N ALA A 236 -26.65 52.57 2.41
CA ALA A 236 -26.07 53.71 1.71
C ALA A 236 -27.17 54.67 1.18
N PRO A 237 -26.95 56.00 1.24
CA PRO A 237 -27.87 56.98 0.66
C PRO A 237 -27.77 56.99 -0.88
N ARG A 238 -28.89 57.30 -1.51
CA ARG A 238 -29.08 57.44 -2.97
C ARG A 238 -28.34 58.64 -3.56
#